data_AF-I3ZF65-F1
#
_entry.id   AF-I3ZF65-F1
#
_cell.length_a   1.000
_cell.length_b   1.000
_cell.length_c   1.000
_cell.angle_alpha   90.00
_cell.angle_beta   90.00
_cell.angle_gamma   90.00
#
_symmetry.space_group_name_H-M   'P 1'
#
loop_
_entity.id
_entity.type
_entity.pdbx_description
1 polymer ?
#
loop_
_entity_poly.entity_id
_entity_poly.type
_entity_poly.pdbx_seq_one_letter_code
_entity_poly.pdbx_strand_id
1 'polypeptide(L)'
;MPTEASAKENLDQQLTNNSVRMQELVDQQYNVETTRSLVLCFSSQDEECARALTKALFAKGTRVLLRDPEQQGDRFHIRVGVKRSLRDAVREEFVSDMVHTANAMNGTFDGWNLLADETAEQAQTHSDAPDTKDAEVATENPQVS
;
A
#
# COMPACT_ATOMS: atom_id res chain seq x y z
N MET A 1 8.76 1.95 -22.47
CA MET A 1 8.10 0.62 -22.44
C MET A 1 8.96 -0.32 -21.63
N PRO A 2 8.39 -1.08 -20.69
CA PRO A 2 9.15 -2.03 -19.87
C PRO A 2 9.63 -3.20 -20.72
N THR A 3 10.78 -3.77 -20.37
CA THR A 3 11.38 -4.88 -21.10
C THR A 3 11.31 -6.16 -20.27
N GLU A 4 11.39 -7.32 -20.92
CA GLU A 4 11.52 -8.62 -20.22
C GLU A 4 12.75 -8.63 -19.29
N ALA A 5 13.83 -7.94 -19.67
CA ALA A 5 15.00 -7.76 -18.82
C ALA A 5 14.68 -6.98 -17.53
N SER A 6 13.85 -5.93 -17.64
CA SER A 6 13.39 -5.15 -16.48
C SER A 6 12.46 -5.95 -15.56
N ALA A 7 11.59 -6.79 -16.13
CA ALA A 7 10.75 -7.69 -15.34
C ALA A 7 11.59 -8.72 -14.58
N LYS A 8 12.61 -9.30 -15.24
CA LYS A 8 13.53 -10.24 -14.61
C LYS A 8 14.32 -9.60 -13.46
N GLU A 9 14.89 -8.42 -13.70
CA GLU A 9 15.62 -7.66 -12.66
C GLU A 9 14.72 -7.33 -11.47
N ASN A 10 13.48 -6.93 -11.72
CA ASN A 10 12.51 -6.67 -10.65
C ASN A 10 12.18 -7.96 -9.87
N LEU A 11 11.99 -9.10 -10.55
CA LEU A 11 11.77 -10.38 -9.89
C LEU A 11 12.97 -10.79 -9.01
N ASP A 12 14.19 -10.77 -9.55
CA ASP A 12 15.41 -11.15 -8.84
C ASP A 12 15.61 -10.28 -7.58
N GLN A 13 15.36 -8.96 -7.70
CA GLN A 13 15.41 -8.03 -6.58
C GLN A 13 14.37 -8.37 -5.50
N GLN A 14 13.13 -8.65 -5.89
CA GLN A 14 12.05 -8.94 -4.93
C GLN A 14 12.23 -10.29 -4.23
N LEU A 15 12.78 -11.30 -4.91
CA LEU A 15 13.16 -12.58 -4.27
C LEU A 15 14.28 -12.40 -3.24
N THR A 16 15.25 -11.54 -3.54
CA THR A 16 16.33 -11.19 -2.59
C THR A 16 15.76 -10.45 -1.38
N ASN A 17 14.94 -9.42 -1.61
CA ASN A 17 14.28 -8.64 -0.54
C ASN A 17 13.41 -9.55 0.35
N ASN A 18 12.65 -10.46 -0.25
CA ASN A 18 11.81 -11.41 0.47
C ASN A 18 12.63 -12.34 1.36
N SER A 19 13.80 -12.80 0.90
CA SER A 19 14.66 -13.68 1.70
C SER A 19 15.15 -12.98 2.96
N VAL A 20 15.58 -11.72 2.85
CA VAL A 20 16.00 -10.89 3.98
C VAL A 20 14.82 -10.63 4.93
N ARG A 21 13.69 -10.17 4.37
CA ARG A 21 12.50 -9.82 5.17
C ARG A 21 11.90 -11.02 5.90
N MET A 22 11.92 -12.19 5.29
CA MET A 22 11.45 -13.42 5.94
C MET A 22 12.34 -13.83 7.10
N GLN A 23 13.66 -13.66 6.98
CA GLN A 23 14.58 -13.92 8.09
C GLN A 23 14.27 -12.99 9.28
N GLU A 24 14.11 -11.69 9.02
CA GLU A 24 13.75 -10.71 10.07
C GLU A 24 12.44 -11.07 10.80
N LEU A 25 11.41 -11.49 10.06
CA LEU A 25 10.12 -11.85 10.64
C LEU A 25 10.19 -13.17 11.43
N VAL A 26 10.97 -14.14 10.97
CA VAL A 26 11.24 -15.38 11.72
C VAL A 26 12.01 -15.07 13.00
N ASP A 27 13.00 -14.19 12.97
CA ASP A 27 13.77 -13.76 14.14
C ASP A 27 12.88 -13.03 15.16
N GLN A 28 11.88 -12.30 14.68
CA GLN A 28 10.83 -11.68 15.50
C GLN A 28 9.73 -12.66 15.94
N GLN A 29 9.89 -13.96 15.70
CA GLN A 29 8.96 -15.03 16.07
C GLN A 29 7.56 -14.91 15.42
N TYR A 30 7.47 -14.28 14.24
CA TYR A 30 6.22 -14.29 13.48
C TYR A 30 5.91 -15.70 12.97
N ASN A 31 4.65 -16.11 13.13
CA ASN A 31 4.16 -17.33 12.48
C ASN A 31 3.90 -17.07 10.99
N VAL A 32 4.78 -17.63 10.15
CA VAL A 32 4.78 -17.45 8.69
C VAL A 32 3.64 -18.17 7.96
N GLU A 33 2.98 -19.15 8.61
CA GLU A 33 1.85 -19.89 8.06
C GLU A 33 0.50 -19.18 8.31
N THR A 34 0.45 -18.26 9.27
CA THR A 34 -0.79 -17.57 9.61
C THR A 34 -1.21 -16.63 8.49
N THR A 35 -2.44 -16.79 8.00
CA THR A 35 -3.04 -15.86 7.03
C THR A 35 -3.26 -14.49 7.68
N ARG A 36 -2.74 -13.43 7.07
CA ARG A 36 -2.82 -12.05 7.55
C ARG A 36 -3.15 -11.09 6.41
N SER A 37 -3.54 -9.87 6.77
CA SER A 37 -3.67 -8.79 5.79
C SER A 37 -2.30 -8.21 5.48
N LEU A 38 -1.93 -8.25 4.21
CA LEU A 38 -0.70 -7.66 3.66
C LEU A 38 -1.08 -6.51 2.73
N VAL A 39 -0.18 -5.55 2.60
CA VAL A 39 -0.24 -4.48 1.62
C VAL A 39 0.80 -4.77 0.55
N LEU A 40 0.37 -4.84 -0.70
CA LEU A 40 1.23 -4.95 -1.87
C LEU A 40 1.47 -3.54 -2.43
N CYS A 41 2.73 -3.22 -2.66
CA CYS A 41 3.18 -1.90 -3.10
C CYS A 41 3.63 -1.95 -4.55
N PHE A 42 3.20 -0.97 -5.33
CA PHE A 42 3.58 -0.81 -6.73
C PHE A 42 3.82 0.65 -7.04
N SER A 43 4.54 0.92 -8.13
CA SER A 43 4.75 2.28 -8.61
C SER A 43 4.78 2.35 -10.14
N SER A 44 4.43 3.50 -10.69
CA SER A 44 4.58 3.82 -12.12
C SER A 44 5.00 5.27 -12.30
N GLN A 45 5.69 5.60 -13.38
CA GLN A 45 6.03 6.99 -13.72
C GLN A 45 4.86 7.75 -14.37
N ASP A 46 3.82 7.02 -14.79
CA ASP A 46 2.69 7.57 -15.53
C ASP A 46 1.38 7.32 -14.78
N GLU A 47 0.55 8.37 -14.67
CA GLU A 47 -0.69 8.31 -13.90
C GLU A 47 -1.72 7.36 -14.54
N GLU A 48 -1.83 7.36 -15.87
CA GLU A 48 -2.78 6.50 -16.59
C GLU A 48 -2.40 5.04 -16.44
N CYS A 49 -1.11 4.73 -16.54
CA CYS A 49 -0.52 3.42 -16.26
C CYS A 49 -0.79 3.00 -14.81
N ALA A 50 -0.60 3.90 -13.83
CA ALA A 50 -0.88 3.61 -12.43
C ALA A 50 -2.36 3.29 -12.16
N ARG A 51 -3.28 4.02 -12.81
CA ARG A 51 -4.72 3.76 -12.77
C ARG A 51 -5.09 2.44 -13.44
N ALA A 52 -4.46 2.11 -14.57
CA ALA A 52 -4.64 0.84 -15.26
C ALA A 52 -4.15 -0.34 -14.41
N LEU A 53 -2.98 -0.21 -13.78
CA LEU A 53 -2.44 -1.19 -12.85
C LEU A 53 -3.35 -1.42 -11.64
N THR A 54 -3.89 -0.35 -11.06
CA THR A 54 -4.87 -0.46 -9.95
C THR A 54 -6.09 -1.30 -10.35
N LYS A 55 -6.62 -1.08 -11.57
CA LYS A 55 -7.75 -1.87 -12.11
C LYS A 55 -7.36 -3.33 -12.35
N ALA A 56 -6.18 -3.59 -12.90
CA ALA A 56 -5.68 -4.94 -13.14
C ALA A 56 -5.50 -5.74 -11.83
N LEU A 57 -4.97 -5.09 -10.78
CA LEU A 57 -4.82 -5.67 -9.45
C LEU A 57 -6.19 -5.95 -8.81
N PHE A 58 -7.15 -5.05 -8.95
CA PHE A 58 -8.52 -5.27 -8.47
C PHE A 58 -9.18 -6.47 -9.16
N ALA A 59 -9.02 -6.61 -10.48
CA ALA A 59 -9.55 -7.76 -11.24
C ALA A 59 -8.95 -9.11 -10.78
N LYS A 60 -7.74 -9.11 -10.19
CA LYS A 60 -7.10 -10.27 -9.57
C LYS A 60 -7.61 -10.59 -8.15
N GLY A 61 -8.60 -9.86 -7.65
CA GLY A 61 -9.21 -10.10 -6.34
C GLY A 61 -8.49 -9.42 -5.17
N THR A 62 -7.61 -8.46 -5.44
CA THR A 62 -7.05 -7.61 -4.38
C THR A 62 -8.05 -6.56 -3.91
N ARG A 63 -7.90 -6.09 -2.67
CA ARG A 63 -8.68 -4.98 -2.13
C ARG A 63 -7.96 -3.67 -2.39
N VAL A 64 -8.55 -2.76 -3.14
CA VAL A 64 -8.01 -1.41 -3.31
C VAL A 64 -8.02 -0.69 -1.95
N LEU A 65 -6.85 -0.23 -1.47
CA LEU A 65 -6.74 0.52 -0.20
C LEU A 65 -6.99 2.01 -0.43
N LEU A 66 -6.47 2.53 -1.53
CA LEU A 66 -6.68 3.90 -1.99
C LEU A 66 -7.18 3.88 -3.43
N ARG A 67 -8.25 4.64 -3.68
CA ARG A 67 -8.95 4.63 -4.98
C ARG A 67 -8.09 5.17 -6.11
N ASP A 68 -7.26 6.17 -5.80
CA ASP A 68 -6.40 6.86 -6.76
C ASP A 68 -4.92 6.63 -6.38
N PRO A 69 -4.02 6.48 -7.37
CA PRO A 69 -2.59 6.41 -7.12
C PRO A 69 -2.09 7.68 -6.42
N GLU A 70 -1.21 7.53 -5.43
CA GLU A 70 -0.61 8.65 -4.70
C GLU A 70 0.66 9.11 -5.40
N GLN A 71 0.74 10.39 -5.79
CA GLN A 71 1.98 10.93 -6.33
C GLN A 71 3.00 11.17 -5.20
N GLN A 72 4.16 10.51 -5.27
CA GLN A 72 5.29 10.76 -4.37
C GLN A 72 6.56 10.90 -5.23
N GLY A 73 7.19 12.08 -5.16
CA GLY A 73 8.31 12.41 -6.04
C GLY A 73 7.90 12.39 -7.51
N ASP A 74 8.62 11.63 -8.32
CA ASP A 74 8.43 11.47 -9.77
C ASP A 74 7.55 10.25 -10.13
N ARG A 75 6.95 9.57 -9.15
CA ARG A 75 6.20 8.32 -9.36
C ARG A 75 4.83 8.36 -8.70
N PHE A 76 3.92 7.58 -9.26
CA PHE A 76 2.60 7.28 -8.73
C PHE A 76 2.65 5.94 -8.02
N HIS A 77 2.36 5.94 -6.72
CA HIS A 77 2.35 4.76 -5.87
C HIS A 77 0.95 4.18 -5.75
N ILE A 78 0.88 2.85 -5.71
CA ILE A 78 -0.36 2.08 -5.67
C ILE A 78 -0.23 1.09 -4.53
N ARG A 79 -1.25 1.04 -3.67
CA ARG A 79 -1.31 0.16 -2.51
C ARG A 79 -2.60 -0.65 -2.54
N VAL A 80 -2.47 -1.97 -2.56
CA VAL A 80 -3.60 -2.91 -2.54
C VAL A 80 -3.43 -3.94 -1.44
N GLY A 81 -4.53 -4.28 -0.78
CA GLY A 81 -4.58 -5.27 0.29
C GLY A 81 -4.84 -6.67 -0.24
N VAL A 82 -4.19 -7.66 0.37
CA VAL A 82 -4.44 -9.08 0.14
C VAL A 82 -4.47 -9.83 1.47
N LYS A 83 -5.26 -10.91 1.57
CA LYS A 83 -5.19 -11.84 2.70
C LYS A 83 -4.40 -13.07 2.29
N ARG A 84 -3.23 -13.27 2.91
CA ARG A 84 -2.32 -14.38 2.57
C ARG A 84 -1.36 -14.67 3.73
N SER A 85 -0.77 -15.87 3.77
CA SER A 85 0.32 -16.20 4.69
C SER A 85 1.63 -15.52 4.23
N LEU A 86 2.59 -15.33 5.13
CA LEU A 86 3.90 -14.77 4.76
C LEU A 86 4.64 -15.71 3.82
N ARG A 87 4.58 -17.03 4.09
CA ARG A 87 5.16 -18.05 3.22
C ARG A 87 4.62 -17.94 1.79
N ASP A 88 3.32 -17.75 1.62
CA ASP A 88 2.72 -17.68 0.28
C ASP A 88 2.95 -16.33 -0.41
N ALA A 89 3.20 -15.25 0.34
CA ALA A 89 3.51 -13.92 -0.19
C ALA A 89 4.93 -13.82 -0.75
N VAL A 90 5.83 -14.72 -0.34
CA VAL A 90 7.22 -14.77 -0.80
C VAL A 90 7.51 -15.88 -1.80
N ARG A 91 6.52 -16.72 -2.12
CA ARG A 91 6.67 -17.74 -3.16
C ARG A 91 6.96 -17.08 -4.50
N GLU A 92 7.95 -17.63 -5.20
CA GLU A 92 8.37 -17.15 -6.51
C GLU A 92 7.21 -17.01 -7.49
N GLU A 93 6.29 -17.98 -7.53
CA GLU A 93 5.10 -17.94 -8.39
C GLU A 93 4.23 -16.69 -8.14
N PHE A 94 4.05 -16.32 -6.87
CA PHE A 94 3.25 -15.16 -6.49
C PHE A 94 3.99 -13.85 -6.80
N VAL A 95 5.27 -13.78 -6.45
CA VAL A 95 6.11 -12.61 -6.75
C VAL A 95 6.20 -12.38 -8.25
N SER A 96 6.42 -13.45 -9.01
CA SER A 96 6.44 -13.44 -10.46
C SER A 96 5.11 -12.94 -11.03
N ASP A 97 3.96 -13.43 -10.56
CA ASP A 97 2.66 -12.91 -11.01
C ASP A 97 2.49 -11.41 -10.76
N MET A 98 2.93 -10.91 -9.59
CA MET A 98 2.86 -9.48 -9.27
C MET A 98 3.79 -8.64 -10.16
N VAL A 99 5.02 -9.09 -10.38
CA VAL A 99 6.00 -8.44 -11.25
C VAL A 99 5.49 -8.39 -12.69
N HIS A 100 5.00 -9.51 -13.24
CA HIS A 100 4.46 -9.55 -14.60
C HIS A 100 3.22 -8.66 -14.76
N THR A 101 2.36 -8.61 -13.74
CA THR A 101 1.18 -7.72 -13.73
C THR A 101 1.59 -6.25 -13.78
N ALA A 102 2.56 -5.87 -12.95
CA ALA A 102 3.09 -4.51 -12.92
C ALA A 102 3.74 -4.15 -14.26
N ASN A 103 4.59 -5.02 -14.77
CA ASN A 103 5.33 -4.82 -16.01
C ASN A 103 4.40 -4.70 -17.22
N ALA A 104 3.34 -5.50 -17.30
CA ALA A 104 2.33 -5.42 -18.36
C ALA A 104 1.61 -4.05 -18.41
N MET A 105 1.59 -3.32 -17.30
CA MET A 105 0.94 -2.03 -17.15
C MET A 105 1.94 -0.88 -16.99
N ASN A 106 3.20 -1.06 -17.39
CA ASN A 106 4.25 -0.05 -17.26
C ASN A 106 4.45 0.46 -15.81
N GLY A 107 4.35 -0.46 -14.86
CA GLY A 107 4.66 -0.25 -13.45
C GLY A 107 5.75 -1.21 -12.95
N THR A 108 6.04 -1.10 -11.65
CA THR A 108 7.04 -1.87 -10.92
C THR A 108 6.37 -2.45 -9.67
N PHE A 109 6.69 -3.71 -9.33
CA PHE A 109 6.33 -4.26 -8.04
C PHE A 109 7.42 -3.90 -7.02
N ASP A 110 7.03 -3.21 -5.96
CA ASP A 110 7.94 -2.62 -4.98
C ASP A 110 8.04 -3.46 -3.69
N GLY A 111 7.22 -4.53 -3.58
CA GLY A 111 7.24 -5.46 -2.45
C GLY A 111 5.94 -5.42 -1.64
N TRP A 112 6.03 -5.80 -0.37
CA TRP A 112 4.86 -5.92 0.51
C TRP A 112 5.17 -5.54 1.96
N ASN A 113 4.13 -5.11 2.68
CA ASN A 113 4.17 -4.73 4.08
C ASN A 113 3.08 -5.45 4.90
N LEU A 114 3.29 -5.58 6.21
CA LEU A 114 2.24 -5.96 7.15
C LEU A 114 1.27 -4.77 7.31
N LEU A 115 -0.04 -5.00 7.21
CA LEU A 115 -1.03 -3.93 7.37
C LEU A 115 -0.97 -3.24 8.76
N ALA A 116 -0.50 -3.96 9.79
CA ALA A 116 -0.38 -3.42 11.15
C ALA A 116 0.80 -2.44 11.30
N ASP A 117 1.86 -2.58 10.51
CA ASP A 117 3.04 -1.71 10.58
C ASP A 117 2.71 -0.29 10.05
N GLU A 118 1.70 -0.15 9.19
CA GLU A 118 1.28 1.16 8.65
C GLU A 118 0.38 1.95 9.60
N THR A 119 -0.32 1.29 10.53
CA THR A 119 -1.13 1.98 11.56
C THR A 119 -0.29 2.65 12.65
N ALA A 120 0.99 2.32 12.79
CA ALA A 120 1.87 2.97 13.77
C ALA A 120 2.31 4.38 13.32
N GLU A 121 2.61 4.57 12.03
CA GLU A 121 3.01 5.87 11.48
C GLU A 121 1.82 6.77 11.09
N GLN A 122 0.68 6.21 10.67
CA GLN A 122 -0.50 7.03 10.32
C GLN A 122 -1.34 7.47 11.52
N ALA A 123 -1.18 6.84 12.70
CA ALA A 123 -1.87 7.28 13.93
C ALA A 123 -1.22 8.50 14.61
N GLN A 124 0.03 8.83 14.26
CA GLN A 124 0.78 9.93 14.89
C GLN A 124 0.60 11.29 14.18
N THR A 125 0.03 11.34 12.97
CA THR A 125 -0.20 12.60 12.24
C THR A 125 -1.65 13.11 12.28
N HIS A 126 -2.57 12.36 12.89
CA HIS A 126 -3.99 12.77 13.05
C HIS A 126 -4.43 12.96 14.51
N SER A 127 -3.49 12.99 15.45
CA SER A 127 -3.78 13.17 16.88
C SER A 127 -3.18 14.47 17.42
N ASP A 128 -3.47 15.60 16.79
CA ASP A 128 -3.36 16.90 17.44
C ASP A 128 -4.51 17.82 16.97
N ALA A 129 -5.68 17.55 17.52
CA ALA A 129 -6.68 18.57 17.74
C ALA A 129 -7.12 18.48 19.20
N PRO A 130 -6.99 19.58 19.96
CA PRO A 130 -7.92 19.86 21.02
C PRO A 130 -8.83 21.02 20.61
N ASP A 131 -10.07 20.64 20.38
CA ASP A 131 -11.28 21.39 20.64
C ASP A 131 -11.09 22.43 21.77
N THR A 132 -11.33 23.71 21.48
CA THR A 132 -11.57 24.71 22.53
C THR A 132 -12.80 25.53 22.18
N LYS A 133 -13.84 25.26 22.96
CA LYS A 133 -15.04 26.06 23.20
C LYS A 133 -14.69 27.54 23.35
N ASP A 134 -15.45 28.41 22.70
CA ASP A 134 -15.95 29.63 23.35
C ASP A 134 -17.37 29.89 22.87
N ALA A 135 -18.31 29.66 23.79
CA ALA A 135 -19.65 30.19 23.73
C ALA A 135 -19.61 31.56 24.42
N GLU A 136 -19.81 32.65 23.66
CA GLU A 136 -20.11 33.95 24.26
C GLU A 136 -21.50 34.42 23.82
N VAL A 137 -22.31 34.69 24.84
CA VAL A 137 -23.70 35.13 24.81
C VAL A 137 -23.73 36.63 24.54
N ALA A 138 -24.47 37.08 23.52
CA ALA A 138 -24.87 38.47 23.38
C ALA A 138 -26.40 38.58 23.35
N THR A 139 -26.91 39.04 24.48
CA THR A 139 -28.29 39.39 24.82
C THR A 139 -28.73 40.64 24.06
N GLU A 140 -29.85 40.60 23.32
CA GLU A 140 -30.64 41.81 23.06
C GLU A 140 -32.14 41.53 23.25
N ASN A 141 -32.75 42.37 24.08
CA ASN A 141 -34.10 42.29 24.64
C ASN A 141 -35.20 42.63 23.62
N PRO A 142 -36.42 42.10 23.78
CA PRO A 142 -37.63 42.58 23.11
C PRO A 142 -38.40 43.57 24.00
N GLN A 143 -38.89 44.70 23.45
CA GLN A 143 -39.98 45.59 23.92
C GLN A 143 -39.80 47.01 23.34
N VAL A 144 -40.77 47.83 22.90
CA VAL A 144 -42.24 47.85 22.78
C VAL A 144 -42.63 48.88 21.70
N SER A 145 -43.84 48.73 21.14
CA SER A 145 -44.77 49.73 20.56
C SER A 145 -44.66 50.05 19.08
#